data_AF-A0AAE0KIZ4-F1
#
_entry.id   AF-A0AAE0KIZ4-F1
#
_cell.length_a   1.000
_cell.length_b   1.000
_cell.length_c   1.000
_cell.angle_alpha   90.00
_cell.angle_beta   90.00
_cell.angle_gamma   90.00
#
_symmetry.space_group_name_H-M   'P 1'
#
loop_
_entity.id
_entity.type
_entity.pdbx_description
1 polymer ?
#
loop_
_entity_poly.entity_id
_entity_poly.type
_entity_poly.pdbx_seq_one_letter_code
_entity_poly.pdbx_strand_id
1 'polypeptide(L)'
;MPKRRAPLILLLTALLPFLATCLPPNSDVNDATAKRQLMAEAEAGARLSTRAPNQTMYGDIDISAFPSCAAASCIKSEQFSPSRIGCNSAKLTTDCLCHKAPTPLACSPEGPSDENNCWYQLEDWFSGACDGNVTMVDPATIPQCAQKCTFVTLSSLGCRSPTRNCLCILGRQPVIDAVGSCVAQNCAKKMQGSFSSASWRDDICKTGQAGAYDQDAYDKYIKMVHDTRIAVPVVVVLIAAFLLAGVYNLVMHDDMSGNLALGLIILIVVLALAIILPIEFAL
;
A
#
# COMPACT_ATOMS: atom_id res chain seq x y z
N MET A 1 62.25 1.46 37.92
CA MET A 1 60.81 1.34 38.23
C MET A 1 60.08 0.86 36.98
N PRO A 2 59.39 -0.29 36.99
CA PRO A 2 58.79 -0.85 35.78
C PRO A 2 57.45 -0.15 35.47
N LYS A 3 57.35 0.44 34.27
CA LYS A 3 56.16 1.12 33.75
C LYS A 3 55.14 0.04 33.36
N ARG A 4 54.17 -0.25 34.24
CA ARG A 4 53.06 -1.20 33.98
C ARG A 4 52.20 -0.68 32.83
N ARG A 5 52.33 -1.28 31.65
CA ARG A 5 51.35 -1.15 30.55
C ARG A 5 50.15 -2.04 30.88
N ALA A 6 49.03 -1.44 31.27
CA ALA A 6 47.76 -2.16 31.34
C ALA A 6 47.28 -2.46 29.91
N PRO A 7 46.82 -3.69 29.61
CA PRO A 7 46.50 -4.08 28.25
C PRO A 7 45.15 -3.49 27.81
N LEU A 8 45.19 -2.78 26.68
CA LEU A 8 44.06 -2.28 25.87
C LEU A 8 42.98 -3.35 25.57
N ILE A 9 43.29 -4.63 25.82
CA ILE A 9 42.44 -5.80 25.60
C ILE A 9 41.14 -5.76 26.43
N LEU A 10 41.15 -5.13 27.61
CA LEU A 10 39.97 -5.06 28.48
C LEU A 10 38.88 -4.09 27.99
N LEU A 11 39.23 -3.10 27.16
CA LEU A 11 38.26 -2.14 26.61
C LEU A 11 37.50 -2.70 25.40
N LEU A 12 38.13 -3.58 24.60
CA LEU A 12 37.47 -4.24 23.47
C LEU A 12 36.42 -5.28 23.91
N THR A 13 36.63 -5.97 25.03
CA THR A 13 35.68 -6.97 25.55
C THR A 13 34.39 -6.37 26.11
N ALA A 14 34.39 -5.10 26.52
CA ALA A 14 33.21 -4.43 27.07
C ALA A 14 32.23 -3.93 25.99
N LEU A 15 32.68 -3.78 24.73
CA LEU A 15 31.85 -3.28 23.61
C LEU A 15 31.16 -4.39 22.80
N LEU A 16 31.65 -5.62 22.87
CA LEU A 16 31.09 -6.79 22.19
C LEU A 16 29.62 -7.12 22.55
N PRO A 17 29.12 -7.01 23.81
CA PRO A 17 27.72 -7.32 24.10
C PRO A 17 26.74 -6.28 23.55
N PHE A 18 27.16 -5.03 23.32
CA PHE A 18 26.28 -3.99 22.74
C PHE A 18 26.03 -4.18 21.24
N LEU A 19 26.98 -4.79 20.52
CA LEU A 19 26.80 -5.11 19.09
C LEU A 19 25.85 -6.30 18.86
N ALA A 20 25.71 -7.21 19.83
CA ALA A 20 24.85 -8.38 19.70
C ALA A 20 23.35 -8.07 19.85
N THR A 21 22.98 -6.97 20.53
CA THR A 21 21.59 -6.57 20.76
C THR A 21 20.96 -5.74 19.65
N CYS A 22 21.76 -5.30 18.65
CA CYS A 22 21.26 -4.50 17.53
C CYS A 22 20.89 -5.33 16.29
N LEU A 23 21.01 -6.66 16.35
CA LEU A 23 20.51 -7.55 15.30
C LEU A 23 18.97 -7.60 15.41
N PRO A 24 18.22 -7.13 14.40
CA PRO A 24 16.77 -7.18 14.44
C PRO A 24 16.30 -8.64 14.50
N PRO A 25 15.21 -8.92 15.23
CA PRO A 25 14.61 -10.24 15.23
C PRO A 25 14.19 -10.62 13.80
N ASN A 26 14.47 -11.87 13.42
CA ASN A 26 14.11 -12.45 12.14
C ASN A 26 12.57 -12.47 12.01
N SER A 27 11.99 -11.47 11.35
CA SER A 27 10.54 -11.26 11.21
C SER A 27 9.89 -12.11 10.12
N ASP A 28 10.67 -12.90 9.37
CA ASP A 28 10.21 -13.56 8.14
C ASP A 28 9.19 -14.69 8.34
N VAL A 29 8.97 -15.18 9.57
CA VAL A 29 8.16 -16.39 9.79
C VAL A 29 6.66 -16.10 9.96
N ASN A 30 6.25 -14.88 10.33
CA ASN A 30 4.84 -14.57 10.61
C ASN A 30 4.05 -14.03 9.40
N ASP A 31 4.74 -13.53 8.37
CA ASP A 31 4.08 -12.91 7.22
C ASP A 31 3.46 -13.94 6.25
N ALA A 32 4.07 -15.12 6.15
CA ALA A 32 3.58 -16.20 5.29
C ALA A 32 2.20 -16.74 5.70
N THR A 33 1.84 -16.67 6.98
CA THR A 33 0.57 -17.18 7.51
C THR A 33 -0.57 -16.18 7.30
N ALA A 34 -0.30 -14.89 7.49
CA ALA A 34 -1.28 -13.81 7.24
C ALA A 34 -1.62 -13.70 5.74
N LYS A 35 -0.62 -13.86 4.86
CA LYS A 35 -0.82 -13.86 3.40
C LYS A 35 -1.70 -15.03 2.93
N ARG A 36 -1.60 -16.20 3.59
CA ARG A 36 -2.45 -17.37 3.27
C ARG A 36 -3.92 -17.18 3.70
N GLN A 37 -4.18 -16.52 4.82
CA GLN A 37 -5.56 -16.26 5.27
C GLN A 37 -6.29 -15.25 4.38
N LEU A 38 -5.61 -14.18 3.94
CA LEU A 38 -6.19 -13.20 3.02
C LEU A 38 -6.49 -13.79 1.63
N MET A 39 -5.62 -14.68 1.12
CA MET A 39 -5.88 -15.38 -0.15
C MET A 39 -7.05 -16.37 -0.04
N ALA A 40 -7.22 -17.04 1.10
CA ALA A 40 -8.32 -17.98 1.31
C ALA A 40 -9.70 -17.29 1.38
N GLU A 41 -9.82 -16.09 1.95
CA GLU A 41 -11.08 -15.32 1.95
C GLU A 41 -11.41 -14.73 0.57
N ALA A 42 -10.41 -14.32 -0.20
CA ALA A 42 -10.61 -13.88 -1.59
C ALA A 42 -11.07 -15.03 -2.50
N GLU A 43 -10.54 -16.26 -2.30
CA GLU A 43 -11.01 -17.44 -3.02
C GLU A 43 -12.43 -17.88 -2.61
N ALA A 44 -12.83 -17.68 -1.35
CA ALA A 44 -14.19 -17.98 -0.90
C ALA A 44 -15.24 -17.08 -1.56
N GLY A 45 -14.89 -15.82 -1.86
CA GLY A 45 -15.71 -14.92 -2.68
C GLY A 45 -15.79 -15.33 -4.16
N ALA A 46 -14.73 -15.93 -4.70
CA ALA A 46 -14.67 -16.36 -6.10
C ALA A 46 -15.39 -17.70 -6.37
N ARG A 47 -15.47 -18.61 -5.38
CA ARG A 47 -16.06 -19.96 -5.57
C ARG A 47 -17.59 -20.01 -5.62
N LEU A 48 -18.30 -18.90 -5.40
CA LEU A 48 -19.74 -18.82 -5.63
C LEU A 48 -20.12 -18.65 -7.12
N SER A 49 -19.13 -18.55 -8.02
CA SER A 49 -19.35 -18.43 -9.46
C SER A 49 -18.67 -19.57 -10.24
N THR A 50 -19.09 -20.82 -10.00
CA THR A 50 -18.80 -21.94 -10.91
C THR A 50 -20.10 -22.49 -11.46
N ARG A 51 -20.78 -21.70 -12.29
CA ARG A 51 -21.79 -22.19 -13.23
C ARG A 51 -21.07 -22.53 -14.54
N ALA A 52 -21.40 -23.67 -15.12
CA ALA A 52 -20.66 -24.24 -16.26
C ALA A 52 -20.64 -23.30 -17.48
N PRO A 53 -19.48 -23.09 -18.12
CA PRO A 53 -19.34 -22.21 -19.28
C PRO A 53 -19.90 -22.94 -20.51
N ASN A 54 -21.19 -22.76 -20.77
CA ASN A 54 -21.78 -23.26 -22.00
C ASN A 54 -22.84 -22.30 -22.53
N GLN A 55 -22.44 -21.07 -22.77
CA GLN A 55 -23.14 -20.14 -23.65
C GLN A 55 -22.09 -19.22 -24.30
N THR A 56 -22.16 -19.13 -25.61
CA THR A 56 -21.33 -18.26 -26.45
C THR A 56 -21.36 -16.83 -25.92
N MET A 57 -20.21 -16.35 -25.43
CA MET A 57 -19.96 -15.04 -24.80
C MET A 57 -20.19 -13.80 -25.72
N TYR A 58 -20.83 -14.01 -26.88
CA TYR A 58 -21.16 -13.01 -27.90
C TYR A 58 -22.68 -12.93 -28.14
N GLY A 59 -23.47 -13.00 -27.07
CA GLY A 59 -24.92 -12.81 -27.12
C GLY A 59 -25.32 -11.33 -27.11
N ASP A 60 -26.45 -11.03 -27.76
CA ASP A 60 -27.21 -9.80 -27.48
C ASP A 60 -27.74 -9.89 -26.03
N ILE A 61 -27.68 -8.79 -25.28
CA ILE A 61 -28.07 -8.79 -23.85
C ILE A 61 -29.58 -8.86 -23.73
N ASP A 62 -30.06 -9.80 -22.92
CA ASP A 62 -31.49 -9.92 -22.62
C ASP A 62 -31.92 -8.85 -21.60
N ILE A 63 -32.57 -7.80 -22.11
CA ILE A 63 -33.09 -6.68 -21.32
C ILE A 63 -34.47 -7.03 -20.72
N SER A 64 -35.07 -8.18 -21.03
CA SER A 64 -36.39 -8.54 -20.50
C SER A 64 -36.42 -8.74 -18.98
N ALA A 65 -35.28 -9.14 -18.40
CA ALA A 65 -35.09 -9.28 -16.96
C ALA A 65 -34.58 -8.01 -16.26
N PHE A 66 -34.51 -6.87 -16.98
CA PHE A 66 -33.98 -5.62 -16.43
C PHE A 66 -34.87 -5.07 -15.30
N PRO A 67 -34.29 -4.63 -14.15
CA PRO A 67 -35.07 -4.12 -13.02
C PRO A 67 -35.97 -2.94 -13.39
N SER A 68 -37.25 -3.04 -13.06
CA SER A 68 -38.25 -2.02 -13.39
C SER A 68 -37.98 -0.68 -12.69
N CYS A 69 -37.36 -0.72 -11.50
CA CYS A 69 -36.99 0.46 -10.71
C CYS A 69 -36.02 1.41 -11.46
N ALA A 70 -35.20 0.87 -12.37
CA ALA A 70 -34.23 1.63 -13.14
C ALA A 70 -34.58 1.72 -14.63
N ALA A 71 -35.56 0.95 -15.12
CA ALA A 71 -35.92 0.89 -16.53
C ALA A 71 -36.26 2.27 -17.13
N ALA A 72 -36.94 3.13 -16.36
CA ALA A 72 -37.27 4.49 -16.80
C ALA A 72 -36.02 5.37 -16.99
N SER A 73 -35.02 5.22 -16.11
CA SER A 73 -33.79 6.01 -16.09
C SER A 73 -32.70 5.45 -17.00
N CYS A 74 -32.73 4.15 -17.31
CA CYS A 74 -31.68 3.44 -18.06
C CYS A 74 -32.06 3.14 -19.51
N ILE A 75 -33.24 2.54 -19.73
CA ILE A 75 -33.64 2.03 -21.04
C ILE A 75 -34.30 3.13 -21.87
N LYS A 76 -35.19 3.91 -21.24
CA LYS A 76 -35.97 4.94 -21.94
C LYS A 76 -35.18 6.23 -22.24
N SER A 77 -34.02 6.41 -21.61
CA SER A 77 -33.19 7.62 -21.67
C SER A 77 -31.98 7.51 -22.61
N GLU A 78 -31.86 6.40 -23.36
CA GLU A 78 -30.68 6.04 -24.15
C GLU A 78 -29.36 5.91 -23.35
N GLN A 79 -29.38 5.98 -22.02
CA GLN A 79 -28.19 5.85 -21.16
C GLN A 79 -27.46 4.51 -21.41
N PHE A 80 -28.20 3.46 -21.74
CA PHE A 80 -27.68 2.14 -22.10
C PHE A 80 -27.28 1.97 -23.57
N SER A 81 -27.31 3.04 -24.37
CA SER A 81 -26.83 2.95 -25.76
C SER A 81 -25.33 2.63 -25.76
N PRO A 82 -24.87 1.72 -26.64
CA PRO A 82 -23.46 1.33 -26.72
C PRO A 82 -22.51 2.53 -26.75
N SER A 83 -22.81 3.52 -27.58
CA SER A 83 -21.99 4.72 -27.76
C SER A 83 -21.80 5.52 -26.47
N ARG A 84 -22.84 5.62 -25.62
CA ARG A 84 -22.78 6.40 -24.37
C ARG A 84 -22.02 5.69 -23.28
N ILE A 85 -22.11 4.36 -23.23
CA ILE A 85 -21.37 3.56 -22.25
C ILE A 85 -19.95 3.22 -22.74
N GLY A 86 -19.48 3.82 -23.84
CA GLY A 86 -18.10 3.62 -24.32
C GLY A 86 -17.87 2.35 -25.14
N CYS A 87 -18.93 1.75 -25.66
CA CYS A 87 -18.87 0.65 -26.62
C CYS A 87 -18.69 1.17 -28.04
N ASN A 88 -17.76 0.57 -28.79
CA ASN A 88 -17.55 0.87 -30.20
C ASN A 88 -18.49 0.11 -31.15
N SER A 89 -19.32 -0.79 -30.62
CA SER A 89 -20.26 -1.61 -31.39
C SER A 89 -21.61 -0.93 -31.52
N ALA A 90 -22.30 -1.12 -32.67
CA ALA A 90 -23.67 -0.62 -32.86
C ALA A 90 -24.70 -1.34 -31.97
N LYS A 91 -24.35 -2.53 -31.46
CA LYS A 91 -25.16 -3.32 -30.54
C LYS A 91 -24.51 -3.43 -29.17
N LEU A 92 -25.35 -3.55 -28.14
CA LEU A 92 -24.92 -3.80 -26.78
C LEU A 92 -24.63 -5.31 -26.61
N THR A 93 -23.37 -5.68 -26.74
CA THR A 93 -22.92 -7.07 -26.54
C THR A 93 -22.53 -7.29 -25.08
N THR A 94 -22.64 -8.53 -24.60
CA THR A 94 -22.20 -8.92 -23.26
C THR A 94 -20.73 -8.54 -23.01
N ASP A 95 -19.83 -8.80 -23.97
CA ASP A 95 -18.42 -8.37 -23.88
C ASP A 95 -18.29 -6.89 -23.56
N CYS A 96 -19.05 -6.06 -24.28
CA CYS A 96 -18.93 -4.63 -24.07
C CYS A 96 -19.53 -4.17 -22.73
N LEU A 97 -20.71 -4.67 -22.37
CA LEU A 97 -21.37 -4.32 -21.11
C LEU A 97 -20.53 -4.75 -19.90
N CYS A 98 -19.94 -5.93 -19.94
CA CYS A 98 -19.27 -6.55 -18.79
C CYS A 98 -17.80 -6.13 -18.63
N HIS A 99 -17.11 -5.82 -19.74
CA HIS A 99 -15.67 -5.55 -19.71
C HIS A 99 -15.29 -4.11 -20.08
N LYS A 100 -16.05 -3.45 -20.94
CA LYS A 100 -15.66 -2.15 -21.50
C LYS A 100 -16.41 -0.99 -20.88
N ALA A 101 -17.70 -1.18 -20.62
CA ALA A 101 -18.55 -0.12 -20.07
C ALA A 101 -18.04 0.33 -18.68
N PRO A 102 -17.73 1.62 -18.49
CA PRO A 102 -17.12 2.11 -17.25
C PRO A 102 -18.10 2.18 -16.08
N THR A 103 -19.36 2.47 -16.37
CA THR A 103 -20.42 2.67 -15.38
C THR A 103 -21.80 2.28 -15.93
N PRO A 104 -22.01 1.03 -16.36
CA PRO A 104 -23.30 0.58 -16.89
C PRO A 104 -24.44 0.75 -15.86
N LEU A 105 -24.13 0.84 -14.56
CA LEU A 105 -25.11 1.03 -13.49
C LEU A 105 -25.35 2.50 -13.10
N ALA A 106 -24.79 3.48 -13.84
CA ALA A 106 -24.94 4.91 -13.53
C ALA A 106 -26.37 5.45 -13.63
N CYS A 107 -27.28 4.66 -14.17
CA CYS A 107 -28.66 5.02 -14.38
C CYS A 107 -29.58 4.53 -13.24
N SER A 108 -29.02 3.93 -12.17
CA SER A 108 -29.74 3.80 -10.90
C SER A 108 -30.15 5.19 -10.42
N PRO A 109 -31.43 5.44 -10.10
CA PRO A 109 -31.87 6.74 -9.58
C PRO A 109 -31.22 7.06 -8.23
N GLU A 110 -30.81 6.03 -7.49
CA GLU A 110 -30.25 6.11 -6.15
C GLU A 110 -28.90 5.39 -6.10
N GLY A 111 -28.01 5.84 -5.21
CA GLY A 111 -26.68 5.26 -5.02
C GLY A 111 -26.70 3.98 -4.18
N PRO A 112 -25.56 3.28 -4.07
CA PRO A 112 -25.41 2.06 -3.27
C PRO A 112 -25.65 2.25 -1.76
N SER A 113 -25.59 3.50 -1.27
CA SER A 113 -25.85 3.86 0.12
C SER A 113 -27.33 4.09 0.45
N ASP A 114 -28.23 4.04 -0.55
CA ASP A 114 -29.66 4.24 -0.34
C ASP A 114 -30.34 2.93 0.12
N GLU A 115 -31.33 3.04 1.01
CA GLU A 115 -32.10 1.89 1.50
C GLU A 115 -33.02 1.32 0.40
N ASN A 116 -33.32 2.13 -0.62
CA ASN A 116 -34.07 1.68 -1.77
C ASN A 116 -33.20 0.72 -2.61
N ASN A 117 -33.55 -0.57 -2.51
CA ASN A 117 -32.85 -1.74 -3.07
C ASN A 117 -32.66 -1.75 -4.61
N CYS A 118 -32.95 -0.66 -5.33
CA CYS A 118 -32.83 -0.62 -6.79
C CYS A 118 -31.38 -0.84 -7.24
N TRP A 119 -30.41 -0.26 -6.53
CA TRP A 119 -28.99 -0.50 -6.80
C TRP A 119 -28.65 -2.00 -6.70
N TYR A 120 -29.07 -2.67 -5.63
CA TYR A 120 -28.76 -4.10 -5.46
C TYR A 120 -29.44 -4.97 -6.51
N GLN A 121 -30.68 -4.66 -6.91
CA GLN A 121 -31.35 -5.38 -8.01
C GLN A 121 -30.62 -5.17 -9.35
N LEU A 122 -30.10 -3.97 -9.60
CA LEU A 122 -29.29 -3.66 -10.77
C LEU A 122 -27.94 -4.38 -10.75
N GLU A 123 -27.27 -4.41 -9.61
CA GLU A 123 -26.00 -5.13 -9.42
C GLU A 123 -26.19 -6.64 -9.59
N ASP A 124 -27.26 -7.21 -9.04
CA ASP A 124 -27.62 -8.62 -9.19
C ASP A 124 -27.98 -8.96 -10.65
N TRP A 125 -28.78 -8.13 -11.32
CA TRP A 125 -29.08 -8.30 -12.75
C TRP A 125 -27.82 -8.21 -13.60
N PHE A 126 -26.97 -7.21 -13.37
CA PHE A 126 -25.73 -7.02 -14.11
C PHE A 126 -24.77 -8.20 -13.91
N SER A 127 -24.63 -8.66 -12.67
CA SER A 127 -23.85 -9.86 -12.34
C SER A 127 -24.40 -11.09 -13.07
N GLY A 128 -25.72 -11.28 -13.08
CA GLY A 128 -26.37 -12.37 -13.82
C GLY A 128 -26.17 -12.27 -15.34
N ALA A 129 -26.32 -11.08 -15.92
CA ALA A 129 -26.12 -10.82 -17.35
C ALA A 129 -24.66 -11.02 -17.79
N CYS A 130 -23.72 -10.83 -16.88
CA CYS A 130 -22.29 -11.04 -17.08
C CYS A 130 -21.79 -12.42 -16.63
N ASP A 131 -22.68 -13.35 -16.25
CA ASP A 131 -22.34 -14.68 -15.72
C ASP A 131 -21.32 -14.62 -14.55
N GLY A 132 -21.47 -13.61 -13.68
CA GLY A 132 -20.57 -13.33 -12.57
C GLY A 132 -19.21 -12.74 -12.99
N ASN A 133 -18.92 -12.57 -14.28
CA ASN A 133 -17.68 -12.01 -14.79
C ASN A 133 -17.70 -10.47 -14.77
N VAL A 134 -17.89 -9.92 -13.57
CA VAL A 134 -17.86 -8.48 -13.33
C VAL A 134 -16.43 -8.03 -13.05
N THR A 135 -16.01 -6.95 -13.67
CA THR A 135 -14.68 -6.38 -13.44
C THR A 135 -14.55 -5.90 -11.99
N MET A 136 -13.71 -6.59 -11.22
CA MET A 136 -13.34 -6.23 -9.85
C MET A 136 -12.24 -5.16 -9.84
N VAL A 137 -12.23 -4.33 -8.81
CA VAL A 137 -11.11 -3.44 -8.51
C VAL A 137 -9.95 -4.30 -8.03
N ASP A 138 -8.84 -4.31 -8.77
CA ASP A 138 -7.65 -5.07 -8.40
C ASP A 138 -7.02 -4.48 -7.12
N PRO A 139 -6.95 -5.25 -6.00
CA PRO A 139 -6.31 -4.81 -4.77
C PRO A 139 -4.84 -4.38 -4.96
N ALA A 140 -4.13 -4.96 -5.93
CA ALA A 140 -2.73 -4.65 -6.20
C ALA A 140 -2.50 -3.22 -6.70
N THR A 141 -3.56 -2.52 -7.10
CA THR A 141 -3.50 -1.11 -7.52
C THR A 141 -3.45 -0.13 -6.33
N ILE A 142 -3.62 -0.63 -5.11
CA ILE A 142 -3.58 0.12 -3.85
C ILE A 142 -2.39 -0.38 -3.02
N PRO A 143 -1.67 0.52 -2.29
CA PRO A 143 -0.65 0.12 -1.33
C PRO A 143 -1.16 -0.94 -0.35
N GLN A 144 -0.38 -1.99 -0.11
CA GLN A 144 -0.79 -3.13 0.72
C GLN A 144 -1.27 -2.72 2.13
N CYS A 145 -0.62 -1.71 2.71
CA CYS A 145 -0.99 -1.11 4.00
C CYS A 145 -2.42 -0.54 4.04
N ALA A 146 -2.96 -0.08 2.90
CA ALA A 146 -4.27 0.56 2.82
C ALA A 146 -5.38 -0.35 2.28
N GLN A 147 -5.04 -1.46 1.60
CA GLN A 147 -6.00 -2.33 0.90
C GLN A 147 -7.22 -2.70 1.77
N LYS A 148 -6.99 -3.30 2.94
CA LYS A 148 -8.08 -3.72 3.84
C LYS A 148 -8.95 -2.56 4.28
N CYS A 149 -8.34 -1.45 4.70
CA CYS A 149 -9.07 -0.25 5.11
C CYS A 149 -9.93 0.26 3.96
N THR A 150 -9.36 0.40 2.76
CA THR A 150 -10.06 0.91 1.59
C THR A 150 -11.29 0.07 1.25
N PHE A 151 -11.19 -1.25 1.16
CA PHE A 151 -12.34 -2.09 0.81
C PHE A 151 -13.41 -2.14 1.90
N VAL A 152 -13.01 -2.11 3.18
CA VAL A 152 -13.97 -1.98 4.30
C VAL A 152 -14.71 -0.63 4.22
N THR A 153 -14.00 0.47 3.94
CA THR A 153 -14.65 1.78 3.81
C THR A 153 -15.55 1.86 2.58
N LEU A 154 -15.14 1.32 1.43
CA LEU A 154 -16.01 1.23 0.26
C LEU A 154 -17.28 0.44 0.58
N SER A 155 -17.17 -0.63 1.36
CA SER A 155 -18.32 -1.39 1.81
C SER A 155 -19.24 -0.57 2.72
N SER A 156 -18.68 0.24 3.62
CA SER A 156 -19.46 1.18 4.44
C SER A 156 -20.16 2.29 3.64
N LEU A 157 -19.71 2.55 2.41
CA LEU A 157 -20.36 3.47 1.47
C LEU A 157 -21.46 2.78 0.64
N GLY A 158 -21.81 1.53 0.96
CA GLY A 158 -22.88 0.76 0.32
C GLY A 158 -22.40 -0.25 -0.71
N CYS A 159 -21.10 -0.34 -1.00
CA CYS A 159 -20.60 -1.34 -1.92
C CYS A 159 -20.61 -2.74 -1.32
N ARG A 160 -21.52 -3.60 -1.80
CA ARG A 160 -21.53 -5.01 -1.41
C ARG A 160 -20.28 -5.75 -1.89
N SER A 161 -19.78 -5.36 -3.06
CA SER A 161 -18.62 -5.96 -3.71
C SER A 161 -17.61 -4.88 -4.12
N PRO A 162 -16.30 -5.18 -4.21
CA PRO A 162 -15.29 -4.24 -4.69
C PRO A 162 -15.30 -4.14 -6.23
N THR A 163 -16.48 -4.09 -6.85
CA THR A 163 -16.61 -4.00 -8.30
C THR A 163 -16.29 -2.59 -8.77
N ARG A 164 -15.75 -2.49 -9.99
CA ARG A 164 -15.51 -1.20 -10.67
C ARG A 164 -16.79 -0.35 -10.71
N ASN A 165 -17.92 -0.98 -11.00
CA ASN A 165 -19.21 -0.31 -11.09
C ASN A 165 -19.59 0.38 -9.79
N CYS A 166 -19.43 -0.31 -8.65
CA CYS A 166 -19.75 0.28 -7.36
C CYS A 166 -18.78 1.41 -7.00
N LEU A 167 -17.48 1.23 -7.22
CA LEU A 167 -16.50 2.31 -6.98
C LEU A 167 -16.82 3.58 -7.78
N CYS A 168 -17.21 3.42 -9.05
CA CYS A 168 -17.38 4.53 -9.97
C CYS A 168 -18.72 5.24 -9.89
N ILE A 169 -19.77 4.59 -9.36
CA ILE A 169 -21.04 5.27 -9.06
C ILE A 169 -20.95 6.13 -7.81
N LEU A 170 -20.09 5.76 -6.86
CA LEU A 170 -19.88 6.56 -5.66
C LEU A 170 -19.37 7.95 -6.01
N GLY A 171 -19.83 8.94 -5.22
CA GLY A 171 -19.39 10.32 -5.33
C GLY A 171 -17.86 10.39 -5.33
N ARG A 172 -17.31 11.20 -6.25
CA ARG A 172 -15.85 11.28 -6.44
C ARG A 172 -15.10 11.65 -5.17
N GLN A 173 -15.56 12.71 -4.49
CA GLN A 173 -14.87 13.24 -3.33
C GLN A 173 -14.92 12.28 -2.12
N PRO A 174 -16.09 11.69 -1.75
CA PRO A 174 -16.15 10.68 -0.68
C PRO A 174 -15.17 9.52 -0.85
N VAL A 175 -15.02 8.99 -2.06
CA VAL A 175 -14.06 7.89 -2.34
C VAL A 175 -12.62 8.36 -2.17
N ILE A 176 -12.28 9.53 -2.73
CA ILE A 176 -10.92 10.08 -2.64
C ILE A 176 -10.52 10.31 -1.18
N ASP A 177 -11.42 10.89 -0.38
CA ASP A 177 -11.20 11.18 1.03
C ASP A 177 -11.07 9.90 1.85
N ALA A 178 -11.95 8.91 1.61
CA ALA A 178 -11.91 7.61 2.26
C ALA A 178 -10.59 6.87 2.00
N VAL A 179 -10.22 6.72 0.72
CA VAL A 179 -9.00 6.01 0.32
C VAL A 179 -7.76 6.79 0.79
N GLY A 180 -7.76 8.11 0.65
CA GLY A 180 -6.69 8.98 1.12
C GLY A 180 -6.48 8.88 2.63
N SER A 181 -7.57 8.81 3.40
CA SER A 181 -7.53 8.61 4.86
C SER A 181 -6.96 7.24 5.23
N CYS A 182 -7.35 6.18 4.53
CA CYS A 182 -6.78 4.84 4.72
C CYS A 182 -5.28 4.81 4.48
N VAL A 183 -4.81 5.44 3.41
CA VAL A 183 -3.37 5.56 3.12
C VAL A 183 -2.67 6.42 4.17
N ALA A 184 -3.28 7.52 4.59
CA ALA A 184 -2.69 8.40 5.60
C ALA A 184 -2.53 7.72 6.97
N GLN A 185 -3.48 6.88 7.37
CA GLN A 185 -3.50 6.22 8.68
C GLN A 185 -2.63 4.95 8.72
N ASN A 186 -2.62 4.17 7.65
CA ASN A 186 -2.01 2.83 7.67
C ASN A 186 -0.65 2.75 6.97
N CYS A 187 -0.32 3.74 6.13
CA CYS A 187 0.92 3.75 5.35
C CYS A 187 1.93 4.77 5.86
N ALA A 188 3.21 4.48 5.70
CA ALA A 188 4.29 5.42 6.07
C ALA A 188 4.16 6.73 5.29
N LYS A 189 4.49 7.88 5.91
CA LYS A 189 4.37 9.22 5.29
C LYS A 189 4.99 9.31 3.89
N LYS A 190 6.08 8.59 3.64
CA LYS A 190 6.75 8.58 2.34
C LYS A 190 5.98 7.82 1.24
N MET A 191 5.11 6.87 1.60
CA MET A 191 4.17 6.23 0.65
C MET A 191 3.09 7.19 0.19
N GLN A 192 2.64 8.07 1.08
CA GLN A 192 1.51 8.98 0.83
C GLN A 192 1.76 9.89 -0.38
N GLY A 193 3.02 10.28 -0.62
CA GLY A 193 3.38 11.12 -1.78
C GLY A 193 3.43 10.37 -3.12
N SER A 194 3.55 9.04 -3.11
CA SER A 194 3.64 8.20 -4.33
C SER A 194 2.28 7.72 -4.84
N PHE A 195 1.25 7.74 -3.99
CA PHE A 195 -0.08 7.26 -4.31
C PHE A 195 -1.08 8.42 -4.28
N SER A 196 -1.80 8.61 -5.39
CA SER A 196 -2.86 9.59 -5.51
C SER A 196 -4.21 8.88 -5.58
N SER A 197 -5.01 8.95 -4.51
CA SER A 197 -6.36 8.37 -4.48
C SER A 197 -7.25 8.91 -5.60
N ALA A 198 -7.06 10.18 -5.98
CA ALA A 198 -7.77 10.82 -7.08
C ALA A 198 -7.41 10.19 -8.42
N SER A 199 -6.11 10.05 -8.71
CA SER A 199 -5.64 9.44 -9.96
C SER A 199 -6.04 7.98 -10.03
N TRP A 200 -5.84 7.22 -8.95
CA TRP A 200 -6.22 5.82 -8.84
C TRP A 200 -7.70 5.57 -9.18
N ARG A 201 -8.61 6.34 -8.56
CA ARG A 201 -10.05 6.24 -8.86
C ARG A 201 -10.35 6.63 -10.31
N ASP A 202 -9.80 7.76 -10.76
CA ASP A 202 -10.08 8.27 -12.09
C ASP A 202 -9.58 7.30 -13.17
N ASP A 203 -8.44 6.64 -12.97
CA ASP A 203 -7.91 5.62 -13.88
C ASP A 203 -8.83 4.40 -13.91
N ILE A 204 -9.19 3.81 -12.75
CA ILE A 204 -10.13 2.69 -12.70
C ILE A 204 -11.45 3.02 -13.40
N CYS A 205 -11.99 4.22 -13.18
CA CYS A 205 -13.26 4.60 -13.79
C CYS A 205 -13.14 4.88 -15.28
N LYS A 206 -12.05 5.49 -15.76
CA LYS A 206 -11.87 5.84 -17.18
C LYS A 206 -11.38 4.66 -18.02
N THR A 207 -10.35 3.96 -17.59
CA THR A 207 -9.65 2.93 -18.37
C THR A 207 -10.02 1.51 -17.94
N GLY A 208 -10.64 1.35 -16.78
CA GLY A 208 -10.96 0.04 -16.20
C GLY A 208 -9.83 -0.61 -15.43
N GLN A 209 -8.66 0.01 -15.42
CA GLN A 209 -7.47 -0.49 -14.75
C GLN A 209 -6.68 0.68 -14.17
N ALA A 210 -6.19 0.54 -12.96
CA ALA A 210 -5.09 1.36 -12.48
C ALA A 210 -3.79 0.57 -12.67
N GLY A 211 -2.66 1.29 -12.82
CA GLY A 211 -1.36 0.64 -12.78
C GLY A 211 -1.18 -0.08 -11.45
N ALA A 212 -0.58 -1.27 -11.48
CA ALA A 212 -0.19 -1.95 -10.25
C ALA A 212 0.69 -1.01 -9.41
N TYR A 213 0.42 -0.94 -8.11
CA TYR A 213 1.27 -0.20 -7.21
C TYR A 213 2.62 -0.92 -7.14
N ASP A 214 3.72 -0.18 -7.36
CA ASP A 214 5.07 -0.73 -7.34
C ASP A 214 5.52 -1.01 -5.90
N GLN A 215 4.99 -2.10 -5.35
CA GLN A 215 5.28 -2.58 -4.01
C GLN A 215 6.76 -2.94 -3.86
N ASP A 216 7.38 -3.49 -4.91
CA ASP A 216 8.79 -3.88 -4.91
C ASP A 216 9.71 -2.66 -4.80
N ALA A 217 9.44 -1.58 -5.53
CA ALA A 217 10.19 -0.34 -5.40
C ALA A 217 10.05 0.25 -3.99
N TYR A 218 8.87 0.14 -3.40
CA TYR A 218 8.65 0.59 -2.03
C TYR A 218 9.39 -0.28 -1.00
N ASP A 219 9.29 -1.59 -1.09
CA ASP A 219 9.95 -2.51 -0.15
C ASP A 219 11.48 -2.36 -0.25
N LYS A 220 12.00 -2.18 -1.46
CA LYS A 220 13.42 -1.85 -1.69
C LYS A 220 13.80 -0.52 -1.05
N TYR A 221 12.94 0.49 -1.14
CA TYR A 221 13.15 1.77 -0.48
C TYR A 221 13.19 1.63 1.04
N ILE A 222 12.23 0.92 1.65
CA ILE A 222 12.18 0.68 3.08
C ILE A 222 13.40 -0.09 3.56
N LYS A 223 13.79 -1.13 2.83
CA LYS A 223 15.02 -1.88 3.11
C LYS A 223 16.24 -0.97 3.08
N MET A 224 16.39 -0.15 2.04
CA MET A 224 17.50 0.80 1.94
C MET A 224 17.52 1.78 3.11
N VAL A 225 16.37 2.33 3.50
CA VAL A 225 16.27 3.26 4.64
C VAL A 225 16.61 2.57 5.94
N HIS A 226 16.12 1.34 6.15
CA HIS A 226 16.41 0.55 7.35
C HIS A 226 17.91 0.21 7.44
N ASP A 227 18.49 -0.28 6.35
CA ASP A 227 19.91 -0.60 6.26
C ASP A 227 20.77 0.65 6.49
N THR A 228 20.35 1.81 5.95
CA THR A 228 21.04 3.09 6.18
C THR A 228 20.93 3.56 7.63
N ARG A 229 19.74 3.42 8.25
CA ARG A 229 19.51 3.76 9.66
C ARG A 229 20.37 2.93 10.61
N ILE A 230 20.70 1.69 10.24
CA ILE A 230 21.62 0.84 11.03
C ILE A 230 23.08 1.14 10.70
N ALA A 231 23.41 1.29 9.41
CA ALA A 231 24.79 1.46 8.96
C ALA A 231 25.41 2.79 9.45
N VAL A 232 24.64 3.89 9.45
CA VAL A 232 25.15 5.22 9.83
C VAL A 232 25.66 5.24 11.28
N PRO A 233 24.89 4.81 12.30
CA PRO A 233 25.39 4.72 13.68
C PRO A 233 26.61 3.81 13.82
N VAL A 234 26.64 2.65 13.13
CA VAL A 234 27.79 1.73 13.18
C VAL A 234 29.05 2.41 12.65
N VAL A 235 28.96 3.09 11.51
CA VAL A 235 30.08 3.85 10.93
C VAL A 235 30.53 4.97 11.87
N VAL A 236 29.59 5.72 12.45
CA VAL A 236 29.90 6.79 13.41
C VAL A 236 30.62 6.26 14.64
N VAL A 237 30.18 5.13 15.20
CA VAL A 237 30.82 4.47 16.35
C VAL A 237 32.21 3.94 16.00
N LEU A 238 32.41 3.39 14.80
CA LEU A 238 33.73 2.95 14.34
C LEU A 238 34.69 4.15 14.20
N ILE A 239 34.26 5.24 13.57
CA ILE A 239 35.05 6.47 13.44
C ILE A 239 35.41 7.02 14.82
N ALA A 240 34.44 7.06 15.75
CA ALA A 240 34.65 7.46 17.13
C ALA A 240 35.75 6.63 17.80
N ALA A 241 35.68 5.30 17.69
CA ALA A 241 36.67 4.38 18.26
C ALA A 241 38.08 4.60 17.68
N PHE A 242 38.20 4.83 16.37
CA PHE A 242 39.48 5.14 15.72
C PHE A 242 40.08 6.47 16.20
N LEU A 243 39.25 7.52 16.33
CA LEU A 243 39.70 8.81 16.85
C LEU A 243 40.17 8.70 18.31
N LEU A 244 39.46 7.95 19.14
CA LEU A 244 39.85 7.69 20.53
C LEU A 244 41.18 6.93 20.63
N ALA A 245 41.38 5.91 19.80
CA ALA A 245 42.64 5.19 19.73
C ALA A 245 43.79 6.10 19.28
N GLY A 246 43.55 6.99 18.32
CA GLY A 246 44.53 7.99 17.87
C GLY A 246 44.95 8.95 19.00
N VAL A 247 43.97 9.53 19.70
CA VAL A 247 44.21 10.42 20.85
C VAL A 247 44.97 9.68 21.96
N TYR A 248 44.59 8.43 22.26
CA TYR A 248 45.28 7.61 23.25
C TYR A 248 46.76 7.39 22.90
N ASN A 249 47.05 7.05 21.64
CA ASN A 249 48.43 6.86 21.17
C ASN A 249 49.24 8.16 21.25
N LEU A 250 48.64 9.30 20.90
CA LEU A 250 49.29 10.61 20.97
C LEU A 250 49.64 11.00 22.41
N VAL A 251 48.69 10.82 23.34
CA VAL A 251 48.88 11.11 24.77
C VAL A 251 49.93 10.20 25.40
N MET A 252 50.03 8.94 24.97
CA MET A 252 51.02 8.01 25.51
C MET A 252 52.44 8.23 25.00
N HIS A 253 52.62 8.92 23.86
CA HIS A 253 53.93 9.07 23.22
C HIS A 253 54.63 10.41 23.47
N ASP A 254 53.91 11.48 23.82
CA ASP A 254 54.50 12.81 24.06
C ASP A 254 54.40 13.25 25.53
N ASP A 255 55.53 13.66 26.13
CA ASP A 255 55.63 14.30 27.46
C ASP A 255 55.04 15.74 27.50
N MET A 256 54.10 16.07 26.60
CA MET A 256 53.60 17.44 26.41
C MET A 256 52.20 17.66 27.01
N SER A 257 52.16 18.43 28.09
CA SER A 257 50.95 18.95 28.75
C SER A 257 50.02 19.77 27.84
N GLY A 258 50.47 20.20 26.66
CA GLY A 258 49.68 20.97 25.69
C GLY A 258 48.63 20.17 24.90
N ASN A 259 48.80 18.85 24.76
CA ASN A 259 47.95 18.03 23.88
C ASN A 259 46.68 17.49 24.58
N LEU A 260 46.57 17.66 25.90
CA LEU A 260 45.44 17.15 26.69
C LEU A 260 44.13 17.88 26.36
N ALA A 261 44.19 19.20 26.20
CA ALA A 261 43.01 20.02 25.91
C ALA A 261 42.40 19.69 24.55
N LEU A 262 43.25 19.47 23.54
CA LEU A 262 42.81 19.10 22.19
C LEU A 262 42.16 17.70 22.18
N GLY A 263 42.76 16.73 22.88
CA GLY A 263 42.20 15.38 23.02
C GLY A 263 40.83 15.38 23.71
N LEU A 264 40.63 16.23 24.72
CA LEU A 264 39.36 16.39 25.43
C LEU A 264 38.27 17.01 24.54
N ILE A 265 38.61 18.01 23.73
CA ILE A 265 37.67 18.63 22.78
C ILE A 265 37.23 17.60 21.73
N ILE A 266 38.16 16.83 21.16
CA ILE A 266 37.85 15.77 20.18
C ILE A 266 36.93 14.71 20.81
N LEU A 267 37.22 14.27 22.03
CA LEU A 267 36.38 13.32 22.78
C LEU A 267 34.95 13.83 22.96
N ILE A 268 34.78 15.10 23.37
CA ILE A 268 33.46 15.70 23.58
C ILE A 268 32.68 15.79 22.27
N VAL A 269 33.32 16.21 21.17
CA VAL A 269 32.67 16.30 19.84
C VAL A 269 32.25 14.91 19.36
N VAL A 270 33.12 13.91 19.53
CA VAL A 270 32.82 12.52 19.16
C VAL A 270 31.64 11.96 19.96
N LEU A 271 31.61 12.17 21.28
CA LEU A 271 30.49 11.77 22.12
C LEU A 271 29.19 12.49 21.74
N ALA A 272 29.25 13.80 21.46
CA ALA A 272 28.09 14.56 21.02
C ALA A 272 27.52 14.02 19.71
N LEU A 273 28.37 13.75 18.70
CA LEU A 273 27.93 13.16 17.43
C LEU A 273 27.36 11.74 17.62
N ALA A 274 27.99 10.93 18.48
CA ALA A 274 27.52 9.57 18.77
C ALA A 274 26.17 9.54 19.50
N ILE A 275 25.82 10.59 20.26
CA ILE A 275 24.55 10.67 21.01
C ILE A 275 23.46 11.37 20.18
N ILE A 276 23.79 12.44 19.46
CA ILE A 276 22.80 13.27 18.75
C ILE A 276 22.29 12.58 17.48
N LEU A 277 23.19 11.97 16.70
CA LEU A 277 22.81 11.35 15.42
C LEU A 277 21.77 10.23 15.58
N PRO A 278 21.91 9.27 16.52
CA PRO A 278 20.90 8.23 16.71
C PRO A 278 19.51 8.77 17.07
N ILE A 279 19.44 9.88 17.81
CA ILE A 279 18.18 10.47 18.25
C ILE A 279 17.43 11.07 17.06
N GLU A 280 18.11 11.81 16.18
CA GLU A 280 17.48 12.35 14.97
C GLU A 280 17.06 11.26 13.97
N PHE A 281 17.77 10.15 13.92
CA PHE A 281 17.39 9.02 13.05
C PHE A 281 16.29 8.12 13.63
N ALA A 282 16.05 8.18 14.94
CA ALA A 282 15.00 7.41 15.62
C ALA A 282 13.62 8.10 15.59
N LEU A 283 13.58 9.44 15.48
CA LEU A 283 12.37 10.25 15.27
C LEU A 283 11.85 10.18 13.81
#